data_AF-A0A2E0RX61-F1
#
_entry.id   AF-A0A2E0RX61-F1
#
_cell.length_a   1.000
_cell.length_b   1.000
_cell.length_c   1.000
_cell.angle_alpha   90.00
_cell.angle_beta   90.00
_cell.angle_gamma   90.00
#
_symmetry.space_group_name_H-M   'P 1'
#
loop_
_entity.id
_entity.type
_entity.pdbx_description
1 polymer ?
#
loop_
_entity_poly.entity_id
_entity_poly.type
_entity_poly.pdbx_seq_one_letter_code
_entity_poly.pdbx_strand_id
1 'polypeptide(L)'
;MGDQSAVGTKSSLGSTVTDVEHSAVEPSDPCAPFRELASASLDDQTTVAESARLDDHLVGCAGCREFLDSAAALNRSLRFRPSAADPAFVASVMARARPARLGRGGWMRPVLAWCALVIAVQSFGPLVFGSTDGATEHLARHLGASGMALAVGLGYAAWRPHRAFGLLPFVGALFAATVVAMVADTIAGHRAAFAEATHVAELIGIVVLWMIAGSPGWDRSVRRLPLRRRSAHRSGVLGSTR
;
A
#
# COMPACT_ATOMS: atom_id res chain seq x y z
N MET A 1 -51.14 -55.55 24.75
CA MET A 1 -51.58 -55.13 26.10
C MET A 1 -50.40 -55.32 27.04
N GLY A 2 -49.88 -54.24 27.63
CA GLY A 2 -48.80 -54.23 28.63
C GLY A 2 -47.40 -54.53 28.06
N ASP A 3 -46.30 -53.93 28.48
CA ASP A 3 -46.05 -52.88 29.47
C ASP A 3 -44.62 -52.38 29.16
N GLN A 4 -44.41 -51.07 29.01
CA GLN A 4 -43.08 -50.49 28.85
C GLN A 4 -42.66 -49.88 30.19
N SER A 5 -41.81 -50.60 30.92
CA SER A 5 -41.09 -50.09 32.09
C SER A 5 -39.62 -49.85 31.75
N ALA A 6 -39.17 -48.69 32.21
CA ALA A 6 -37.86 -48.09 32.01
C ALA A 6 -36.71 -48.90 32.64
N VAL A 7 -35.55 -48.91 31.97
CA VAL A 7 -34.24 -49.03 32.62
C VAL A 7 -33.28 -48.08 31.92
N GLY A 8 -32.77 -47.12 32.68
CA GLY A 8 -31.83 -46.12 32.21
C GLY A 8 -30.41 -46.67 32.03
N THR A 9 -29.71 -46.09 31.06
CA THR A 9 -28.26 -46.15 30.95
C THR A 9 -27.73 -44.73 30.86
N LYS A 10 -27.15 -44.28 31.98
CA LYS A 10 -26.34 -43.06 32.09
C LYS A 10 -25.11 -43.25 31.20
N SER A 11 -24.95 -42.43 30.17
CA SER A 11 -23.68 -42.28 29.46
C SER A 11 -23.18 -40.85 29.62
N SER A 12 -22.10 -40.78 30.41
CA SER A 12 -21.24 -39.65 30.66
C SER A 12 -20.72 -39.05 29.35
N LEU A 13 -21.22 -37.87 28.98
CA LEU A 13 -20.52 -36.98 28.05
C LEU A 13 -19.72 -36.01 28.89
N GLY A 14 -18.40 -36.23 28.90
CA GLY A 14 -17.42 -35.34 29.50
C GLY A 14 -17.49 -33.99 28.79
N SER A 15 -17.93 -32.98 29.54
CA SER A 15 -17.75 -31.59 29.16
C SER A 15 -16.31 -31.22 29.51
N THR A 16 -15.40 -31.36 28.56
CA THR A 16 -14.13 -30.65 28.57
C THR A 16 -14.44 -29.18 28.31
N VAL A 17 -14.90 -28.49 29.35
CA VAL A 17 -14.82 -27.04 29.41
C VAL A 17 -13.33 -26.75 29.46
N THR A 18 -12.82 -26.23 28.35
CA THR A 18 -11.54 -25.53 28.34
C THR A 18 -11.63 -24.44 29.41
N ASP A 19 -10.91 -24.64 30.52
CA ASP A 19 -10.52 -23.56 31.42
C ASP A 19 -9.78 -22.54 30.55
N VAL A 20 -10.52 -21.53 30.11
CA VAL A 20 -9.94 -20.29 29.62
C VAL A 20 -9.33 -19.66 30.85
N GLU A 21 -8.04 -19.89 31.00
CA GLU A 21 -7.15 -19.20 31.91
C GLU A 21 -7.54 -17.72 31.91
N HIS A 22 -8.20 -17.31 32.99
CA HIS A 22 -8.53 -15.92 33.27
C HIS A 22 -7.20 -15.18 33.30
N SER A 23 -6.83 -14.60 32.17
CA SER A 23 -5.75 -13.62 32.10
C SER A 23 -6.05 -12.60 33.20
N ALA A 24 -5.13 -12.49 34.15
CA ALA A 24 -5.23 -11.59 35.27
C ALA A 24 -5.76 -10.24 34.76
N VAL A 25 -6.94 -9.85 35.25
CA VAL A 25 -7.47 -8.50 35.09
C VAL A 25 -6.42 -7.61 35.74
N GLU A 26 -5.54 -7.03 34.92
CA GLU A 26 -4.78 -5.83 35.23
C GLU A 26 -5.69 -4.93 36.07
N PRO A 27 -5.25 -4.38 37.22
CA PRO A 27 -6.11 -3.61 38.11
C PRO A 27 -6.84 -2.60 37.24
N SER A 28 -8.15 -2.82 37.04
CA SER A 28 -8.92 -2.09 36.06
C SER A 28 -8.97 -0.66 36.57
N ASP A 29 -8.07 0.19 36.08
CA ASP A 29 -8.04 1.60 36.43
C ASP A 29 -9.43 2.12 36.03
N PRO A 30 -10.30 2.47 37.00
CA PRO A 30 -11.67 2.88 36.71
C PRO A 30 -11.69 4.16 35.86
N CYS A 31 -10.54 4.85 35.74
CA CYS A 31 -10.35 6.01 34.90
C CYS A 31 -9.94 5.67 33.45
N ALA A 32 -9.52 4.45 33.14
CA ALA A 32 -9.08 4.04 31.81
C ALA A 32 -10.08 4.38 30.68
N PRO A 33 -11.37 4.02 30.76
CA PRO A 33 -12.34 4.37 29.72
C PRO A 33 -12.54 5.88 29.59
N PHE A 34 -12.42 6.63 30.69
CA PHE A 34 -12.55 8.09 30.68
C PHE A 34 -11.32 8.78 30.11
N ARG A 35 -10.12 8.20 30.26
CA ARG A 35 -8.91 8.68 29.57
C ARG A 35 -9.00 8.47 28.05
N GLU A 36 -9.60 7.36 27.62
CA GLU A 36 -9.88 7.10 26.20
C GLU A 36 -10.90 8.12 25.65
N LEU A 37 -12.01 8.36 26.36
CA LEU A 37 -12.98 9.39 26.01
C LEU A 37 -12.36 10.81 26.00
N ALA A 38 -11.46 11.11 26.93
CA ALA A 38 -10.73 12.38 26.99
C ALA A 38 -9.76 12.55 25.81
N SER A 39 -9.16 11.47 25.32
CA SER A 39 -8.36 11.52 24.09
C SER A 39 -9.26 11.73 22.87
N ALA A 40 -10.36 10.98 22.76
CA ALA A 40 -11.29 11.10 21.65
C ALA A 40 -11.94 12.49 21.58
N SER A 41 -12.19 13.14 22.72
CA SER A 41 -12.77 14.49 22.75
C SER A 41 -11.80 15.56 22.23
N LEU A 42 -10.49 15.37 22.41
CA LEU A 42 -9.47 16.27 21.85
C LEU A 42 -9.35 16.18 20.32
N ASP A 43 -9.82 15.09 19.73
CA ASP A 43 -9.84 14.83 18.29
C ASP A 43 -11.23 15.04 17.65
N ASP A 44 -12.19 15.61 18.40
CA ASP A 44 -13.60 15.77 17.99
C ASP A 44 -14.29 14.43 17.58
N GLN A 45 -13.88 13.31 18.18
CA GLN A 45 -14.39 11.96 17.88
C GLN A 45 -15.40 11.43 18.90
N THR A 46 -15.79 12.20 19.92
CA THR A 46 -16.82 11.82 20.89
C THR A 46 -18.22 12.19 20.43
N THR A 47 -19.19 11.30 20.67
CA THR A 47 -20.62 11.63 20.56
C THR A 47 -21.09 12.51 21.72
N VAL A 48 -22.23 13.19 21.57
CA VAL A 48 -22.83 14.03 22.63
C VAL A 48 -23.04 13.27 23.94
N ALA A 49 -23.47 11.99 23.85
CA ALA A 49 -23.70 11.16 25.02
C ALA A 49 -22.39 10.76 25.73
N GLU A 50 -21.32 10.55 24.97
CA GLU A 50 -19.99 10.25 25.52
C GLU A 50 -19.34 11.47 26.17
N SER A 51 -19.48 12.65 25.55
CA SER A 51 -19.04 13.91 26.15
C SER A 51 -19.75 14.18 27.47
N ALA A 52 -21.06 13.98 27.55
CA ALA A 52 -21.81 14.15 28.80
C ALA A 52 -21.37 13.17 29.92
N ARG A 53 -21.05 11.91 29.56
CA ARG A 53 -20.51 10.93 30.52
C ARG A 53 -19.09 11.28 30.98
N LEU A 54 -18.26 11.81 30.08
CA LEU A 54 -16.93 12.30 30.44
C LEU A 54 -17.03 13.49 31.39
N ASP A 55 -17.90 14.45 31.10
CA ASP A 55 -18.11 15.64 31.94
C ASP A 55 -18.55 15.27 33.35
N ASP A 56 -19.48 14.32 33.49
CA ASP A 56 -19.93 13.81 34.80
C ASP A 56 -18.77 13.19 35.61
N HIS A 57 -17.91 12.41 34.96
CA HIS A 57 -16.73 11.83 35.61
C HIS A 57 -15.69 12.87 36.04
N LEU A 58 -15.50 13.93 35.25
CA LEU A 58 -14.54 15.00 35.55
C LEU A 58 -14.94 15.82 36.79
N VAL A 59 -16.22 15.84 37.17
CA VAL A 59 -16.69 16.44 38.44
C VAL A 59 -16.09 15.70 39.64
N GLY A 60 -16.01 14.36 39.57
CA GLY A 60 -15.58 13.50 40.68
C GLY A 60 -14.09 13.15 40.69
N CYS A 61 -13.38 13.24 39.56
CA CYS A 61 -12.01 12.73 39.44
C CYS A 61 -10.99 13.84 39.16
N ALA A 62 -10.09 14.11 40.12
CA ALA A 62 -8.99 15.07 39.93
C ALA A 62 -7.92 14.57 38.94
N GLY A 63 -7.59 13.28 38.97
CA GLY A 63 -6.57 12.71 38.08
C GLY A 63 -6.95 12.76 36.60
N CYS A 64 -8.22 12.55 36.27
CA CYS A 64 -8.71 12.70 34.89
C CYS A 64 -8.72 14.16 34.41
N ARG A 65 -8.96 15.12 35.31
CA ARG A 65 -8.85 16.56 35.00
C ARG A 65 -7.41 16.95 34.68
N GLU A 66 -6.46 16.56 35.52
CA GLU A 66 -5.03 16.82 35.28
C GLU A 66 -4.52 16.17 33.98
N PHE A 67 -4.98 14.95 33.69
CA PHE A 67 -4.68 14.26 32.44
C PHE A 67 -5.19 15.05 31.22
N LEU A 68 -6.47 15.44 31.23
CA LEU A 68 -7.08 16.18 30.12
C LEU A 68 -6.41 17.54 29.92
N ASP A 69 -6.08 18.26 30.99
CA ASP A 69 -5.38 19.55 30.91
C ASP A 69 -3.98 19.40 30.30
N SER A 70 -3.24 18.38 30.73
CA SER A 70 -1.90 18.06 30.21
C SER A 70 -1.96 17.67 28.73
N ALA A 71 -2.90 16.82 28.35
CA ALA A 71 -3.12 16.40 26.98
C ALA A 71 -3.57 17.57 26.08
N ALA A 72 -4.45 18.44 26.58
CA ALA A 72 -4.90 19.64 25.86
C ALA A 72 -3.75 20.65 25.67
N ALA A 73 -2.87 20.80 26.67
CA ALA A 73 -1.68 21.64 26.55
C ALA A 73 -0.71 21.11 25.49
N LEU A 74 -0.46 19.80 25.48
CA LEU A 74 0.35 19.15 24.46
C LEU A 74 -0.27 19.31 23.07
N ASN A 75 -1.57 19.03 22.90
CA ASN A 75 -2.28 19.19 21.64
C ASN A 75 -2.16 20.63 21.10
N ARG A 76 -2.33 21.65 21.97
CA ARG A 76 -2.10 23.06 21.59
C ARG A 76 -0.67 23.34 21.12
N SER A 77 0.34 22.71 21.73
CA SER A 77 1.74 22.89 21.31
C SER A 77 2.04 22.23 19.96
N LEU A 78 1.32 21.15 19.62
CA LEU A 78 1.44 20.41 18.37
C LEU A 78 0.55 20.96 17.26
N ARG A 79 -0.37 21.88 17.57
CA ARG A 79 -1.21 22.56 16.57
C ARG A 79 -0.35 23.46 15.69
N PHE A 80 0.10 22.91 14.57
CA PHE A 80 0.67 23.68 13.48
C PHE A 80 -0.45 24.45 12.79
N ARG A 81 -0.41 25.78 12.87
CA ARG A 81 -1.28 26.62 12.05
C ARG A 81 -0.96 26.35 10.59
N PRO A 82 -1.95 25.97 9.75
CA PRO A 82 -1.71 25.86 8.31
C PRO A 82 -1.13 27.19 7.84
N SER A 83 0.11 27.17 7.35
CA SER A 83 0.63 28.31 6.60
C SER A 83 -0.33 28.53 5.45
N ALA A 84 -0.78 29.77 5.23
CA ALA A 84 -1.42 30.11 3.96
C ALA A 84 -0.51 29.57 2.87
N ALA A 85 -1.01 28.65 2.06
CA ALA A 85 -0.22 27.97 1.06
C ALA A 85 0.21 29.05 0.07
N ASP A 86 1.45 29.52 0.19
CA ASP A 86 2.01 30.49 -0.76
C ASP A 86 1.99 29.80 -2.14
N PRO A 87 1.19 30.31 -3.10
CA PRO A 87 1.08 29.70 -4.42
C PRO A 87 2.43 29.60 -5.11
N ALA A 88 3.37 30.51 -4.83
CA ALA A 88 4.72 30.46 -5.37
C ALA A 88 5.54 29.35 -4.71
N PHE A 89 5.40 29.13 -3.40
CA PHE A 89 6.02 28.00 -2.71
C PHE A 89 5.46 26.67 -3.23
N VAL A 90 4.14 26.53 -3.34
CA VAL A 90 3.50 25.33 -3.90
C VAL A 90 3.96 25.09 -5.33
N ALA A 91 3.97 26.12 -6.19
CA ALA A 91 4.49 26.00 -7.55
C ALA A 91 5.97 25.59 -7.57
N SER A 92 6.79 26.13 -6.66
CA SER A 92 8.22 25.80 -6.56
C SER A 92 8.48 24.37 -6.05
N VAL A 93 7.65 23.90 -5.12
CA VAL A 93 7.68 22.52 -4.62
C VAL A 93 7.18 21.60 -5.72
N MET A 94 6.06 21.89 -6.40
CA MET A 94 5.55 21.06 -7.50
C MET A 94 6.51 21.02 -8.70
N ALA A 95 7.22 22.12 -8.97
CA ALA A 95 8.27 22.16 -9.99
C ALA A 95 9.51 21.33 -9.61
N ARG A 96 9.85 21.23 -8.31
CA ARG A 96 10.99 20.45 -7.78
C ARG A 96 10.65 18.99 -7.50
N ALA A 97 9.46 18.74 -6.98
CA ALA A 97 8.84 17.45 -6.77
C ALA A 97 8.54 16.73 -8.07
N ARG A 98 8.88 17.36 -9.22
CA ARG A 98 8.87 16.85 -10.59
C ARG A 98 8.06 15.57 -10.65
N PRO A 99 6.73 15.62 -10.83
CA PRO A 99 6.02 14.40 -11.24
C PRO A 99 6.86 13.84 -12.36
N ALA A 100 7.31 12.58 -12.21
CA ALA A 100 8.24 11.94 -13.12
C ALA A 100 7.84 12.39 -14.52
N ARG A 101 8.69 13.18 -15.19
CA ARG A 101 8.39 13.61 -16.55
C ARG A 101 8.52 12.33 -17.35
N LEU A 102 7.42 11.59 -17.45
CA LEU A 102 7.32 10.29 -18.05
C LEU A 102 7.81 10.45 -19.49
N GLY A 103 9.05 10.03 -19.71
CA GLY A 103 9.75 10.05 -20.99
C GLY A 103 10.13 11.44 -21.50
N ARG A 104 11.33 11.91 -21.15
CA ARG A 104 12.04 13.00 -21.85
C ARG A 104 12.49 12.59 -23.28
N GLY A 105 11.72 11.74 -23.96
CA GLY A 105 12.06 11.19 -25.27
C GLY A 105 10.93 10.48 -26.04
N GLY A 106 9.67 10.46 -25.57
CA GLY A 106 8.50 9.97 -26.35
C GLY A 106 8.51 8.49 -26.79
N TRP A 107 9.65 7.80 -26.79
CA TRP A 107 9.89 6.49 -27.39
C TRP A 107 9.55 5.32 -26.47
N MET A 108 9.57 5.52 -25.14
CA MET A 108 9.30 4.46 -24.18
C MET A 108 7.84 3.99 -24.23
N ARG A 109 6.90 4.91 -24.53
CA ARG A 109 5.47 4.60 -24.66
C ARG A 109 5.17 3.71 -25.89
N PRO A 110 5.63 4.06 -27.11
CA PRO A 110 5.43 3.18 -28.26
C PRO A 110 6.19 1.87 -28.11
N VAL A 111 7.35 1.83 -27.45
CA VAL A 111 8.03 0.54 -27.16
C VAL A 111 7.20 -0.32 -26.21
N LEU A 112 6.65 0.22 -25.13
CA LEU A 112 5.80 -0.55 -24.22
C LEU A 112 4.51 -1.03 -24.91
N ALA A 113 3.90 -0.18 -25.74
CA ALA A 113 2.75 -0.55 -26.56
C ALA A 113 3.09 -1.63 -27.61
N TRP A 114 4.28 -1.57 -28.20
CA TRP A 114 4.80 -2.59 -29.10
C TRP A 114 4.99 -3.93 -28.40
N CYS A 115 5.63 -3.94 -27.22
CA CYS A 115 5.75 -5.16 -26.40
C CYS A 115 4.38 -5.76 -26.07
N ALA A 116 3.41 -4.92 -25.66
CA ALA A 116 2.04 -5.36 -25.40
C ALA A 116 1.41 -6.00 -26.65
N LEU A 117 1.58 -5.40 -27.82
CA LEU A 117 1.08 -5.93 -29.08
C LEU A 117 1.70 -7.28 -29.43
N VAL A 118 3.02 -7.41 -29.35
CA VAL A 118 3.74 -8.67 -29.65
C VAL A 118 3.25 -9.78 -28.73
N ILE A 119 3.16 -9.52 -27.42
CA ILE A 119 2.70 -10.51 -26.44
C ILE A 119 1.24 -10.90 -26.68
N ALA A 120 0.37 -9.93 -27.04
CA ALA A 120 -1.02 -10.22 -27.39
C ALA A 120 -1.12 -11.13 -28.62
N VAL A 121 -0.39 -10.81 -29.69
CA VAL A 121 -0.37 -11.60 -30.93
C VAL A 121 0.12 -13.03 -30.66
N GLN A 122 1.18 -13.17 -29.87
CA GLN A 122 1.72 -14.50 -29.53
C GLN A 122 0.77 -15.31 -28.63
N SER A 123 0.07 -14.64 -27.72
CA SER A 123 -0.85 -15.28 -26.78
C SER A 123 -2.21 -15.61 -27.40
N PHE A 124 -2.56 -14.98 -28.52
CA PHE A 124 -3.84 -15.17 -29.21
C PHE A 124 -4.03 -16.61 -29.70
N GLY A 125 -3.00 -17.21 -30.30
CA GLY A 125 -3.06 -18.58 -30.82
C GLY A 125 -3.39 -19.62 -29.75
N PRO A 126 -2.57 -19.75 -28.68
CA PRO A 126 -2.83 -20.64 -27.55
C PRO A 126 -4.19 -20.40 -26.88
N LEU A 127 -4.62 -19.14 -26.79
CA LEU A 127 -5.89 -18.76 -26.17
C LEU A 127 -7.11 -19.24 -26.98
N VAL A 128 -7.10 -19.02 -28.30
CA VAL A 128 -8.25 -19.27 -29.17
C VAL A 128 -8.28 -20.71 -29.67
N PHE A 129 -7.14 -21.21 -30.14
CA PHE A 129 -7.04 -22.53 -30.77
C PHE A 129 -6.65 -23.63 -29.79
N GLY A 130 -6.20 -23.28 -28.58
CA GLY A 130 -5.80 -24.27 -27.57
C GLY A 130 -4.59 -25.10 -27.99
N SER A 131 -3.72 -24.57 -28.87
CA SER A 131 -2.56 -25.30 -29.38
C SER A 131 -1.26 -24.58 -29.04
N THR A 132 -0.37 -25.29 -28.35
CA THR A 132 1.05 -24.95 -28.19
C THR A 132 1.86 -26.23 -28.24
N ASP A 133 3.08 -26.16 -28.75
CA ASP A 133 3.96 -27.33 -28.83
C ASP A 133 4.15 -27.95 -27.45
N GLY A 134 3.86 -29.25 -27.33
CA GLY A 134 4.06 -30.03 -26.10
C GLY A 134 3.06 -29.78 -24.96
N ALA A 135 2.07 -28.90 -25.12
CA ALA A 135 1.07 -28.62 -24.09
C ALA A 135 -0.28 -29.27 -24.38
N THR A 136 -1.01 -29.65 -23.32
CA THR A 136 -2.42 -30.04 -23.44
C THR A 136 -3.28 -28.82 -23.81
N GLU A 137 -4.44 -29.07 -24.40
CA GLU A 137 -5.35 -28.01 -24.86
C GLU A 137 -5.79 -27.06 -23.73
N HIS A 138 -6.03 -27.61 -22.55
CA HIS A 138 -6.35 -26.83 -21.36
C HIS A 138 -5.18 -25.94 -20.93
N LEU A 139 -3.97 -26.51 -20.86
CA LEU A 139 -2.77 -25.78 -20.49
C LEU A 139 -2.44 -24.67 -21.50
N ALA A 140 -2.61 -24.96 -22.80
CA ALA A 140 -2.45 -24.00 -23.88
C ALA A 140 -3.34 -22.77 -23.70
N ARG A 141 -4.62 -22.97 -23.38
CA ARG A 141 -5.55 -21.87 -23.11
C ARG A 141 -5.18 -21.09 -21.86
N HIS A 142 -4.75 -21.77 -20.79
CA HIS A 142 -4.30 -21.10 -19.57
C HIS A 142 -3.07 -20.22 -19.84
N LEU A 143 -2.08 -20.71 -20.59
CA LEU A 143 -0.91 -19.94 -21.00
C LEU A 143 -1.30 -18.74 -21.87
N GLY A 144 -2.14 -18.96 -22.89
CA GLY A 144 -2.67 -17.88 -23.73
C GLY A 144 -3.44 -16.82 -22.95
N ALA A 145 -4.26 -17.23 -21.97
CA ALA A 145 -5.02 -16.30 -21.12
C ALA A 145 -4.10 -15.46 -20.24
N SER A 146 -3.09 -16.08 -19.63
CA SER A 146 -2.13 -15.38 -18.77
C SER A 146 -1.27 -14.37 -19.56
N GLY A 147 -0.80 -14.74 -20.75
CA GLY A 147 -0.06 -13.85 -21.63
C GLY A 147 -0.93 -12.69 -22.17
N MET A 148 -2.19 -12.96 -22.51
CA MET A 148 -3.14 -11.92 -22.90
C MET A 148 -3.40 -10.93 -21.76
N ALA A 149 -3.52 -11.41 -20.52
CA ALA A 149 -3.67 -10.55 -19.35
C ALA A 149 -2.44 -9.65 -19.13
N LEU A 150 -1.22 -10.18 -19.30
CA LEU A 150 0.02 -9.40 -19.25
C LEU A 150 0.03 -8.31 -20.35
N ALA A 151 -0.34 -8.68 -21.59
CA ALA A 151 -0.40 -7.75 -22.71
C ALA A 151 -1.34 -6.58 -22.44
N VAL A 152 -2.54 -6.86 -21.91
CA VAL A 152 -3.51 -5.83 -21.50
C VAL A 152 -2.93 -4.93 -20.40
N GLY A 153 -2.26 -5.51 -19.40
CA GLY A 153 -1.60 -4.77 -18.33
C GLY A 153 -0.53 -3.80 -18.84
N LEU A 154 0.33 -4.26 -19.75
CA LEU A 154 1.38 -3.44 -20.37
C LEU A 154 0.79 -2.36 -21.30
N GLY A 155 -0.24 -2.69 -22.07
CA GLY A 155 -0.96 -1.72 -22.91
C GLY A 155 -1.64 -0.64 -22.07
N TYR A 156 -2.24 -1.01 -20.95
CA TYR A 156 -2.82 -0.07 -19.99
C TYR A 156 -1.74 0.84 -19.38
N ALA A 157 -0.59 0.28 -19.00
CA ALA A 157 0.54 1.07 -18.51
C ALA A 157 1.08 2.04 -19.58
N ALA A 158 1.06 1.67 -20.87
CA ALA A 158 1.47 2.57 -21.96
C ALA A 158 0.52 3.78 -22.10
N TRP A 159 -0.80 3.56 -21.92
CA TRP A 159 -1.81 4.62 -21.92
C TRP A 159 -1.69 5.49 -20.66
N ARG A 160 -1.68 4.88 -19.47
CA ARG A 160 -1.71 5.53 -18.15
C ARG A 160 -0.41 5.24 -17.37
N PRO A 161 0.74 5.83 -17.76
CA PRO A 161 2.05 5.47 -17.22
C PRO A 161 2.23 5.84 -15.73
N HIS A 162 1.40 6.72 -15.17
CA HIS A 162 1.34 6.96 -13.72
C HIS A 162 0.94 5.71 -12.92
N ARG A 163 0.29 4.72 -13.53
CA ARG A 163 -0.11 3.45 -12.89
C ARG A 163 0.95 2.35 -13.03
N ALA A 164 2.03 2.58 -13.78
CA ALA A 164 3.11 1.61 -14.01
C ALA A 164 3.75 1.11 -12.71
N PHE A 165 3.84 1.98 -11.69
CA PHE A 165 4.34 1.63 -10.36
C PHE A 165 3.60 0.45 -9.71
N GLY A 166 2.28 0.40 -9.85
CA GLY A 166 1.47 -0.68 -9.27
C GLY A 166 1.62 -2.01 -10.01
N LEU A 167 2.00 -1.97 -11.29
CA LEU A 167 2.14 -3.16 -12.13
C LEU A 167 3.53 -3.82 -12.01
N LEU A 168 4.54 -3.06 -11.61
CA LEU A 168 5.93 -3.48 -11.57
C LEU A 168 6.21 -4.70 -10.68
N PRO A 169 5.72 -4.80 -9.43
CA PRO A 169 5.95 -6.02 -8.63
C PRO A 169 5.27 -7.25 -9.23
N PHE A 170 4.11 -7.08 -9.87
CA PHE A 170 3.39 -8.18 -10.51
C PHE A 170 4.12 -8.69 -11.76
N VAL A 171 4.46 -7.78 -12.70
CA VAL A 171 5.22 -8.13 -13.91
C VAL A 171 6.61 -8.66 -13.55
N GLY A 172 7.23 -8.09 -12.51
CA GLY A 172 8.51 -8.56 -11.97
C GLY A 172 8.45 -9.98 -11.43
N ALA A 173 7.41 -10.31 -10.66
CA ALA A 173 7.22 -11.67 -10.15
C ALA A 173 6.97 -12.68 -11.29
N LEU A 174 6.15 -12.31 -12.29
CA LEU A 174 5.91 -13.16 -13.45
C LEU A 174 7.20 -13.44 -14.21
N PHE A 175 7.99 -12.39 -14.50
CA PHE A 175 9.26 -12.51 -15.19
C PHE A 175 10.28 -13.35 -14.39
N ALA A 176 10.34 -13.20 -13.07
CA ALA A 176 11.20 -14.03 -12.24
C ALA A 176 10.79 -15.51 -12.32
N ALA A 177 9.49 -15.81 -12.30
CA ALA A 177 8.98 -17.17 -12.44
C ALA A 177 9.31 -17.78 -13.81
N THR A 178 9.21 -17.00 -14.90
CA THR A 178 9.59 -17.48 -16.24
C THR A 178 11.08 -17.77 -16.33
N VAL A 179 11.95 -16.95 -15.73
CA VAL A 179 13.39 -17.22 -15.64
C VAL A 179 13.68 -18.51 -14.86
N VAL A 180 12.99 -18.77 -13.75
CA VAL A 180 13.15 -20.01 -12.99
C VAL A 180 12.74 -21.24 -13.82
N ALA A 181 11.60 -21.18 -14.50
CA ALA A 181 11.13 -22.26 -15.38
C ALA A 181 12.13 -22.51 -16.52
N MET A 182 12.61 -21.44 -17.15
CA MET A 182 13.63 -21.46 -18.19
C MET A 182 14.90 -22.18 -17.69
N VAL A 183 15.43 -21.83 -16.52
CA VAL A 183 16.60 -22.51 -15.93
C VAL A 183 16.32 -24.01 -15.68
N ALA A 184 15.13 -24.36 -15.18
CA ALA A 184 14.75 -25.75 -14.96
C ALA A 184 14.74 -26.56 -16.28
N ASP A 185 14.21 -26.00 -17.36
CA ASP A 185 14.18 -26.64 -18.68
C ASP A 185 15.58 -26.86 -19.28
N THR A 186 16.53 -25.95 -19.02
CA THR A 186 17.94 -26.15 -19.41
C THR A 186 18.55 -27.33 -18.70
N ILE A 187 18.35 -27.42 -17.38
CA ILE A 187 18.89 -28.49 -16.56
C ILE A 187 18.28 -29.84 -17.00
N ALA A 188 17.02 -29.85 -17.38
CA ALA A 188 16.32 -31.01 -17.92
C ALA A 188 16.73 -31.38 -19.36
N GLY A 189 17.63 -30.62 -20.01
CA GLY A 189 18.15 -30.92 -21.35
C GLY A 189 17.17 -30.70 -22.51
N HIS A 190 16.08 -29.95 -22.29
CA HIS A 190 14.95 -29.86 -23.23
C HIS A 190 15.10 -28.85 -24.38
N ARG A 191 16.30 -28.32 -24.71
CA ARG A 191 16.38 -27.07 -25.50
C ARG A 191 16.79 -27.17 -26.97
N ALA A 192 15.89 -26.65 -27.82
CA ALA A 192 16.19 -25.98 -29.09
C ALA A 192 16.25 -24.45 -28.87
N ALA A 193 17.31 -23.79 -29.35
CA ALA A 193 17.62 -22.37 -29.17
C ALA A 193 16.56 -21.38 -29.72
N PHE A 194 15.53 -21.86 -30.43
CA PHE A 194 14.47 -21.03 -31.04
C PHE A 194 13.32 -20.71 -30.10
N ALA A 195 13.08 -21.50 -29.04
CA ALA A 195 12.02 -21.24 -28.06
C ALA A 195 12.30 -19.98 -27.21
N GLU A 196 13.56 -19.59 -27.07
CA GLU A 196 14.01 -18.46 -26.26
C GLU A 196 13.67 -17.07 -26.82
N ALA A 197 13.43 -16.97 -28.13
CA ALA A 197 13.16 -15.69 -28.79
C ALA A 197 11.86 -15.03 -28.29
N THR A 198 10.89 -15.84 -27.87
CA THR A 198 9.60 -15.44 -27.29
C THR A 198 9.74 -14.53 -26.06
N HIS A 199 10.75 -14.79 -25.23
CA HIS A 199 10.91 -14.09 -23.95
C HIS A 199 11.60 -12.73 -24.08
N VAL A 200 12.15 -12.41 -25.25
CA VAL A 200 12.85 -11.15 -25.50
C VAL A 200 11.89 -9.95 -25.38
N ALA A 201 10.66 -10.09 -25.86
CA ALA A 201 9.65 -9.04 -25.77
C ALA A 201 9.24 -8.75 -24.31
N GLU A 202 9.19 -9.80 -23.48
CA GLU A 202 8.88 -9.71 -22.05
C GLU A 202 10.02 -9.03 -21.28
N LEU A 203 11.27 -9.40 -21.59
CA LEU A 203 12.49 -8.75 -21.08
C LEU A 203 12.53 -7.25 -21.39
N ILE A 204 12.26 -6.88 -22.63
CA ILE A 204 12.22 -5.46 -23.04
C ILE A 204 11.08 -4.76 -22.31
N GLY A 205 9.91 -5.41 -22.20
CA GLY A 205 8.74 -4.88 -21.50
C GLY A 205 9.04 -4.54 -20.03
N ILE A 206 9.67 -5.44 -19.29
CA ILE A 206 10.01 -5.21 -17.88
C ILE A 206 11.09 -4.14 -17.71
N VAL A 207 12.11 -4.12 -18.57
CA VAL A 207 13.18 -3.11 -18.52
C VAL A 207 12.61 -1.72 -18.79
N VAL A 208 11.74 -1.58 -19.80
CA VAL A 208 11.07 -0.32 -20.11
C VAL A 208 10.08 0.08 -19.01
N LEU A 209 9.31 -0.87 -18.46
CA LEU A 209 8.42 -0.63 -17.34
C LEU A 209 9.18 -0.14 -16.10
N TRP A 210 10.34 -0.73 -15.81
CA TRP A 210 11.23 -0.31 -14.71
C TRP A 210 11.79 1.10 -14.93
N MET A 211 12.22 1.43 -16.15
CA MET A 211 12.65 2.78 -16.48
C MET A 211 11.51 3.82 -16.44
N ILE A 212 10.27 3.43 -16.76
CA ILE A 212 9.09 4.31 -16.68
C ILE A 212 8.66 4.55 -15.24
N ALA A 213 8.65 3.51 -14.41
CA ALA A 213 8.40 3.67 -12.98
C ALA A 213 9.51 4.49 -12.31
N GLY A 214 10.73 4.48 -12.86
CA GLY A 214 11.85 5.11 -12.17
C GLY A 214 12.25 4.24 -10.98
N SER A 215 13.56 4.13 -10.76
CA SER A 215 14.09 3.21 -9.76
C SER A 215 13.41 3.43 -8.40
N PRO A 216 12.73 2.42 -7.82
CA PRO A 216 12.28 2.51 -6.45
C PRO A 216 13.53 2.50 -5.57
N GLY A 217 13.94 3.68 -5.07
CA GLY A 217 14.88 3.77 -3.95
C GLY A 217 16.31 4.23 -4.20
N TRP A 218 16.58 5.19 -5.10
CA TRP A 218 17.88 5.90 -5.03
C TRP A 218 17.78 7.40 -5.31
N ASP A 219 16.79 8.05 -4.73
CA ASP A 219 16.83 9.50 -4.68
C ASP A 219 17.95 9.93 -3.72
N ARG A 220 19.13 10.22 -4.28
CA ARG A 220 20.27 10.88 -3.63
C ARG A 220 19.92 12.34 -3.28
N SER A 221 18.74 12.60 -2.74
CA SER A 221 18.19 13.93 -2.48
C SER A 221 18.28 14.35 -1.01
N VAL A 222 18.88 13.53 -0.13
CA VAL A 222 19.22 13.92 1.25
C VAL A 222 20.64 14.51 1.36
N ARG A 223 21.15 15.18 0.32
CA ARG A 223 22.36 16.01 0.46
C ARG A 223 22.10 17.45 0.03
N ARG A 224 22.17 18.30 1.05
CA ARG A 224 22.29 19.77 1.06
C ARG A 224 20.96 20.52 1.05
N LEU A 225 20.28 20.51 2.20
CA LEU A 225 19.66 21.74 2.67
C LEU A 225 20.76 22.61 3.30
N PRO A 226 21.18 23.73 2.69
CA PRO A 226 21.92 24.74 3.42
C PRO A 226 20.94 25.40 4.40
N LEU A 227 20.92 24.92 5.64
CA LEU A 227 20.35 25.65 6.76
C LEU A 227 21.20 26.91 7.02
N ARG A 228 20.98 27.99 6.27
CA ARG A 228 21.33 29.35 6.74
C ARG A 228 20.84 30.47 5.82
N ARG A 229 19.87 31.24 6.32
CA ARG A 229 20.01 32.69 6.63
C ARG A 229 18.72 33.15 7.29
N ARG A 230 18.67 33.17 8.63
CA ARG A 230 18.69 34.41 9.44
C ARG A 230 17.90 35.55 8.78
N SER A 231 16.63 35.63 9.15
CA SER A 231 15.80 36.83 9.07
C SER A 231 16.54 37.98 9.77
N ALA A 232 16.88 39.02 9.01
CA ALA A 232 17.32 40.28 9.58
C ALA A 232 16.07 40.99 10.14
N HIS A 233 15.96 40.96 11.47
CA HIS A 233 15.07 41.82 12.24
C HIS A 233 15.47 43.28 11.99
N ARG A 234 14.73 43.99 11.15
CA ARG A 234 14.91 45.43 10.91
C ARG A 234 14.15 46.20 12.00
N SER A 235 14.80 46.36 13.15
CA SER A 235 14.41 47.30 14.19
C SER A 235 15.05 48.66 13.95
N GLY A 236 14.24 49.72 14.00
CA GLY A 236 14.66 51.11 14.18
C GLY A 236 14.45 51.99 12.96
N VAL A 237 13.57 52.99 13.05
CA VAL A 237 13.91 54.35 13.55
C VAL A 237 12.59 55.13 13.72
N LEU A 238 12.28 55.49 14.97
CA LEU A 238 11.38 56.59 15.31
C LEU A 238 12.13 57.89 14.98
N GLY A 239 11.65 58.64 14.00
CA GLY A 239 12.11 60.00 13.73
C GLY A 239 11.23 60.99 14.47
N SER A 240 11.78 61.61 15.51
CA SER A 240 11.24 62.82 16.13
C SER A 240 11.78 64.06 15.42
N THR A 241 10.90 64.95 14.96
CA THR A 241 11.16 66.39 14.76
C THR A 241 9.80 67.05 14.97
N ARG A 242 9.58 67.66 16.15
CA ARG A 242 9.60 69.12 16.36
C ARG A 242 8.71 69.89 15.38
#